data_AF-A0A0H3HUS7-F1
#
_entry.id   AF-A0A0H3HUS7-F1
#
_cell.length_a   1.000
_cell.length_b   1.000
_cell.length_c   1.000
_cell.angle_alpha   90.00
_cell.angle_beta   90.00
_cell.angle_gamma   90.00
#
_symmetry.space_group_name_H-M   'P 1'
#
loop_
_entity.id
_entity.type
_entity.pdbx_description
1 polymer ?
#
loop_
_entity_poly.entity_id
_entity_poly.type
_entity_poly.pdbx_seq_one_letter_code
_entity_poly.pdbx_strand_id
1 'polypeptide(L)'
;MAYAKSSSSVPTEFLYIGAAGEHYIMSECFRHNMEAFKLPIDKGFDLVVTRAYRHLSRLDDVRKPVDPGLPDTPIYVQVKSRQATPVAPPRKKGERPVWEGHFPIKPADLDLICATPNSALVCVLFIDTRGELMRSRTAYAWWMSSAYVNQLRDAGHFIAMPRKDALELWVRYVEPAPDSGYKQNTYISLLKQCQIKGSEPGKKSTGFLLSEERFDFGKLGVE
;
A
#
# COMPACT_ATOMS: atom_id res chain seq x y z
N MET A 1 23.21 -2.62 38.16
CA MET A 1 22.77 -3.65 37.21
C MET A 1 21.85 -2.99 36.19
N ALA A 2 22.34 -2.80 34.96
CA ALA A 2 21.54 -2.21 33.88
C ALA A 2 20.68 -3.32 33.25
N TYR A 3 19.36 -3.17 33.32
CA TYR A 3 18.44 -4.02 32.58
C TYR A 3 18.59 -3.74 31.09
N ALA A 4 19.10 -4.71 30.34
CA ALA A 4 19.07 -4.70 28.89
C ALA A 4 17.59 -4.65 28.45
N LYS A 5 17.20 -3.60 27.73
CA LYS A 5 15.92 -3.54 27.03
C LYS A 5 15.88 -4.74 26.09
N SER A 6 14.94 -5.66 26.31
CA SER A 6 14.68 -6.74 25.36
C SER A 6 14.35 -6.11 24.02
N SER A 7 15.19 -6.31 23.01
CA SER A 7 14.81 -5.96 21.65
C SER A 7 13.59 -6.81 21.32
N SER A 8 12.46 -6.16 21.08
CA SER A 8 11.28 -6.84 20.57
C SER A 8 11.62 -7.29 19.15
N SER A 9 12.12 -8.52 19.00
CA SER A 9 12.39 -9.10 17.69
C SER A 9 11.08 -9.10 16.90
N VAL A 10 11.07 -8.45 15.74
CA VAL A 10 9.94 -8.52 14.82
C VAL A 10 9.71 -10.00 14.48
N PRO A 11 8.51 -10.57 14.69
CA PRO A 11 8.22 -11.94 14.33
C PRO A 11 8.64 -12.25 12.90
N THR A 12 9.35 -13.36 12.70
CA THR A 12 9.93 -13.76 11.42
C THR A 12 8.88 -13.80 10.28
N GLU A 13 7.65 -14.16 10.60
CA GLU A 13 6.50 -14.12 9.69
C GLU A 13 6.25 -12.73 9.07
N PHE A 14 6.48 -11.65 9.83
CA PHE A 14 6.33 -10.29 9.35
C PHE A 14 7.50 -9.83 8.47
N LEU A 15 8.67 -10.47 8.59
CA LEU A 15 9.79 -10.22 7.68
C LEU A 15 9.49 -10.79 6.28
N TYR A 16 8.97 -12.02 6.23
CA TYR A 16 8.66 -12.67 4.96
C TYR A 16 7.46 -12.04 4.25
N ILE A 17 6.43 -11.57 4.98
CA ILE A 17 5.33 -10.85 4.35
C ILE A 17 5.77 -9.49 3.80
N GLY A 18 6.69 -8.80 4.49
CA GLY A 18 7.33 -7.57 4.01
C GLY A 18 8.04 -7.81 2.69
N ALA A 19 8.96 -8.76 2.68
CA ALA A 19 9.70 -9.15 1.48
C ALA A 19 8.78 -9.60 0.34
N ALA A 20 7.75 -10.39 0.60
CA ALA A 20 6.78 -10.81 -0.41
C ALA A 20 6.03 -9.61 -1.01
N GLY A 21 5.66 -8.63 -0.19
CA GLY A 21 5.05 -7.38 -0.64
C GLY A 21 5.96 -6.59 -1.57
N GLU A 22 7.22 -6.38 -1.19
CA GLU A 22 8.20 -5.67 -2.02
C GLU A 22 8.38 -6.34 -3.40
N HIS A 23 8.56 -7.66 -3.43
CA HIS A 23 8.73 -8.40 -4.69
C HIS A 23 7.46 -8.37 -5.54
N TYR A 24 6.27 -8.39 -4.92
CA TYR A 24 5.02 -8.21 -5.62
C TYR A 24 4.95 -6.84 -6.31
N ILE A 25 5.32 -5.77 -5.61
CA ILE A 25 5.37 -4.41 -6.20
C ILE A 25 6.40 -4.29 -7.32
N MET A 26 7.58 -4.90 -7.15
CA MET A 26 8.57 -4.96 -8.22
C MET A 26 7.99 -5.65 -9.47
N SER A 27 7.32 -6.80 -9.28
CA SER A 27 6.64 -7.54 -10.35
C SER A 27 5.60 -6.68 -11.07
N GLU A 28 4.73 -5.99 -10.34
CA GLU A 28 3.74 -5.08 -10.93
C GLU A 28 4.41 -3.95 -11.73
N CYS A 29 5.47 -3.33 -11.19
CA CYS A 29 6.24 -2.33 -11.93
C CYS A 29 6.80 -2.87 -13.25
N PHE A 30 7.41 -4.06 -13.24
CA PHE A 30 7.94 -4.69 -14.46
C PHE A 30 6.84 -5.03 -15.48
N ARG A 31 5.65 -5.48 -15.04
CA ARG A 31 4.50 -5.70 -15.94
C ARG A 31 4.06 -4.42 -16.65
N HIS A 32 4.32 -3.27 -16.05
CA HIS A 32 4.05 -1.94 -16.61
C HIS A 32 5.28 -1.29 -17.26
N ASN A 33 6.31 -2.09 -17.61
CA ASN A 33 7.56 -1.62 -18.22
C ASN A 33 8.29 -0.57 -17.38
N MET A 34 8.31 -0.70 -16.06
CA MET A 34 9.11 0.15 -15.18
C MET A 34 10.12 -0.72 -14.44
N GLU A 35 11.37 -0.29 -14.38
CA GLU A 35 12.39 -0.99 -13.62
C GLU A 35 12.26 -0.63 -12.13
N ALA A 36 12.17 -1.64 -11.27
CA ALA A 36 12.13 -1.45 -9.82
C ALA A 36 13.34 -2.13 -9.17
N PHE A 37 14.02 -1.40 -8.28
CA PHE A 37 15.24 -1.86 -7.61
C PHE A 37 15.07 -1.74 -6.11
N LYS A 38 15.46 -2.80 -5.38
CA LYS A 38 15.54 -2.75 -3.93
C LYS A 38 16.75 -1.94 -3.50
N LEU A 39 16.58 -1.03 -2.54
CA LEU A 39 17.68 -0.25 -2.03
C LEU A 39 18.59 -1.12 -1.14
N PRO A 40 19.92 -1.08 -1.33
CA PRO A 40 20.87 -1.88 -0.55
C PRO A 40 21.01 -1.39 0.89
N ILE A 41 20.50 -0.20 1.21
CA ILE A 41 20.54 0.43 2.53
C ILE A 41 19.14 0.95 2.83
N ASP A 42 18.64 0.64 4.03
CA ASP A 42 17.39 1.20 4.54
C ASP A 42 17.58 2.70 4.83
N LYS A 43 17.06 3.52 3.91
CA LYS A 43 16.98 4.99 4.06
C LYS A 43 15.54 5.46 4.28
N GLY A 44 14.65 4.57 4.72
CA GLY A 44 13.21 4.85 4.85
C GLY A 44 12.42 4.73 3.54
N PHE A 45 13.02 4.12 2.50
CA PHE A 45 12.35 3.65 1.29
C PHE A 45 12.86 2.26 0.95
N ASP A 46 11.98 1.39 0.44
CA ASP A 46 12.32 0.00 0.13
C ASP A 46 12.78 -0.14 -1.33
N LEU A 47 12.10 0.57 -2.25
CA LEU A 47 12.31 0.45 -3.68
C LEU A 47 12.59 1.81 -4.33
N VAL A 48 13.33 1.79 -5.42
CA VAL A 48 13.45 2.87 -6.39
C VAL A 48 12.91 2.39 -7.73
N VAL A 49 11.93 3.09 -8.27
CA VAL A 49 11.31 2.80 -9.55
C VAL A 49 11.79 3.80 -10.60
N THR A 50 12.24 3.30 -11.75
CA THR A 50 12.72 4.10 -12.87
C THR A 50 12.01 3.68 -14.17
N ARG A 51 12.27 4.44 -15.24
CA ARG A 51 11.84 4.15 -16.61
C ARG A 51 13.04 4.25 -17.55
N ALA A 52 14.12 3.59 -17.18
CA ALA A 52 15.43 3.71 -17.83
C ALA A 52 15.37 3.32 -19.31
N TYR A 53 14.57 2.32 -19.68
CA TYR A 53 14.33 1.93 -21.07
C TYR A 53 13.94 3.09 -21.98
N ARG A 54 13.25 4.13 -21.46
CA ARG A 54 12.86 5.30 -22.27
C ARG A 54 14.04 6.18 -22.69
N HIS A 55 15.06 6.25 -21.86
CA HIS A 55 16.28 6.98 -22.19
C HIS A 55 17.11 6.21 -23.22
N LEU A 56 17.00 4.88 -23.25
CA LEU A 56 17.61 4.03 -24.26
C LEU A 56 16.87 4.11 -25.60
N SER A 57 15.54 4.13 -25.62
CA SER A 57 14.74 4.30 -26.86
C SER A 57 14.91 5.67 -27.52
N ARG A 58 15.47 6.68 -26.82
CA ARG A 58 15.83 7.98 -27.38
C ARG A 58 17.14 7.97 -28.17
N LEU A 59 17.94 6.90 -28.07
CA LEU A 59 19.19 6.76 -28.80
C LEU A 59 18.97 6.32 -30.26
N ASP A 60 17.84 5.65 -30.55
CA ASP A 60 17.61 5.03 -31.87
C ASP A 60 16.64 5.79 -32.79
N ASP A 61 15.87 6.79 -32.34
CA ASP A 61 15.06 7.59 -33.27
C ASP A 61 14.59 8.95 -32.70
N VAL A 62 14.53 9.94 -33.61
CA VAL A 62 13.97 11.30 -33.53
C VAL A 62 13.36 11.66 -32.18
N ARG A 63 13.98 12.64 -31.49
CA ARG A 63 13.53 13.33 -30.25
C ARG A 63 12.01 13.22 -30.02
N LYS A 64 11.55 12.10 -29.45
CA LYS A 64 10.15 11.96 -29.02
C LYS A 64 9.93 13.03 -27.95
N PRO A 65 8.89 13.88 -28.08
CA PRO A 65 8.56 14.87 -27.06
C PRO A 65 8.50 14.18 -25.70
N VAL A 66 9.03 14.84 -24.67
CA VAL A 66 8.78 14.44 -23.28
C VAL A 66 7.27 14.51 -23.10
N ASP A 67 6.61 13.37 -22.95
CA ASP A 67 5.19 13.34 -22.64
C ASP A 67 5.00 13.98 -21.25
N PRO A 68 4.37 15.18 -21.16
CA PRO A 68 4.23 15.91 -19.91
C PRO A 68 3.32 15.20 -18.91
N GLY A 69 2.53 14.22 -19.35
CA GLY A 69 1.65 13.42 -18.50
C GLY A 69 2.35 12.25 -17.79
N LEU A 70 3.66 12.10 -17.98
CA LEU A 70 4.44 11.02 -17.37
C LEU A 70 5.26 11.56 -16.21
N PRO A 71 5.32 10.83 -15.09
CA PRO A 71 5.98 11.32 -13.89
C PRO A 71 7.48 11.31 -14.08
N ASP A 72 8.14 12.28 -13.45
CA ASP A 72 9.58 12.28 -13.35
C ASP A 72 10.04 10.99 -12.66
N THR A 73 11.19 10.47 -13.06
CA THR A 73 11.82 9.31 -12.41
C THR A 73 13.22 9.73 -11.95
N PRO A 74 13.75 9.20 -10.84
CA PRO A 74 13.28 8.05 -10.06
C PRO A 74 12.14 8.35 -9.10
N ILE A 75 11.26 7.37 -8.87
CA ILE A 75 10.21 7.39 -7.84
C ILE A 75 10.68 6.55 -6.66
N TYR A 76 10.69 7.13 -5.46
CA TYR A 76 11.04 6.42 -4.23
C TYR A 76 9.80 5.79 -3.61
N VAL A 77 9.83 4.50 -3.30
CA VAL A 77 8.65 3.76 -2.85
C VAL A 77 8.92 3.10 -1.49
N GLN A 78 8.08 3.43 -0.52
CA GLN A 78 7.97 2.66 0.72
C GLN A 78 6.81 1.67 0.56
N VAL A 79 7.09 0.39 0.76
CA VAL A 79 6.10 -0.69 0.71
C VAL A 79 5.69 -1.06 2.13
N LYS A 80 4.39 -1.18 2.38
CA LYS A 80 3.85 -1.80 3.59
C LYS A 80 2.93 -2.93 3.19
N SER A 81 3.12 -4.11 3.75
CA SER A 81 2.31 -5.29 3.42
C SER A 81 1.63 -5.88 4.65
N ARG A 82 0.44 -6.47 4.45
CA ARG A 82 -0.29 -7.13 5.53
C ARG A 82 -1.17 -8.26 5.06
N GLN A 83 -1.33 -9.25 5.94
CA GLN A 83 -2.37 -10.26 5.82
C GLN A 83 -3.67 -9.67 6.34
N ALA A 84 -4.71 -9.69 5.52
CA ALA A 84 -6.04 -9.26 5.90
C ALA A 84 -6.70 -10.28 6.83
N THR A 85 -7.47 -9.80 7.80
CA THR A 85 -8.27 -10.66 8.69
C THR A 85 -9.72 -10.61 8.22
N PRO A 86 -10.39 -11.76 8.05
CA PRO A 86 -11.81 -11.77 7.71
C PRO A 86 -12.60 -11.12 8.85
N VAL A 87 -13.49 -10.19 8.49
CA VAL A 87 -14.53 -9.71 9.40
C VAL A 87 -15.51 -10.86 9.61
N ALA A 88 -16.13 -10.94 10.80
CA ALA A 88 -17.09 -11.99 11.14
C ALA A 88 -18.07 -12.26 9.98
N PRO A 89 -18.43 -13.54 9.74
CA PRO A 89 -19.21 -13.93 8.58
C PRO A 89 -20.51 -13.11 8.49
N PRO A 90 -20.97 -12.81 7.27
CA PRO A 90 -22.09 -11.92 7.06
C PRO A 90 -23.32 -12.37 7.85
N ARG A 91 -23.95 -11.44 8.56
CA ARG A 91 -25.09 -11.74 9.45
C ARG A 91 -26.40 -11.89 8.67
N LYS A 92 -26.43 -11.41 7.42
CA LYS A 92 -27.59 -11.47 6.54
C LYS A 92 -27.25 -12.16 5.24
N LYS A 93 -28.23 -12.88 4.70
CA LYS A 93 -28.17 -13.48 3.36
C LYS A 93 -28.00 -12.37 2.32
N GLY A 94 -26.91 -12.41 1.55
CA GLY A 94 -26.58 -11.42 0.52
C GLY A 94 -25.53 -10.37 0.92
N GLU A 95 -25.07 -10.35 2.17
CA GLU A 95 -23.90 -9.55 2.54
C GLU A 95 -22.62 -10.21 2.00
N ARG A 96 -21.78 -9.39 1.36
CA ARG A 96 -20.52 -9.84 0.72
C ARG A 96 -19.45 -10.05 1.80
N PRO A 97 -18.53 -11.03 1.62
CA PRO A 97 -17.37 -11.18 2.50
C PRO A 97 -16.53 -9.89 2.60
N VAL A 98 -16.04 -9.62 3.80
CA VAL A 98 -15.26 -8.41 4.13
C VAL A 98 -13.99 -8.82 4.87
N TRP A 99 -12.89 -8.15 4.55
CA TRP A 99 -11.61 -8.28 5.24
C TRP A 99 -11.11 -6.91 5.67
N GLU A 100 -10.40 -6.88 6.80
CA GLU A 100 -9.79 -5.67 7.33
C GLU A 100 -8.29 -5.89 7.57
N GLY A 101 -7.53 -4.81 7.41
CA GLY A 101 -6.10 -4.77 7.65
C GLY A 101 -5.68 -3.39 8.15
N HIS A 102 -4.54 -3.33 8.82
CA HIS A 102 -3.90 -2.08 9.21
C HIS A 102 -2.42 -2.13 8.84
N PHE A 103 -1.93 -1.02 8.28
CA PHE A 103 -0.54 -0.86 7.87
C PHE A 103 0.20 0.00 8.90
N PRO A 104 1.05 -0.59 9.75
CA PRO A 104 1.87 0.19 10.66
C PRO A 104 2.99 0.91 9.90
N ILE A 105 3.21 2.19 10.24
CA ILE A 105 4.27 3.04 9.70
C ILE A 105 4.88 3.86 10.84
N LYS A 106 6.20 3.99 10.87
CA LYS A 106 6.85 4.87 11.86
C LYS A 106 6.55 6.33 11.53
N PRO A 107 6.39 7.23 12.52
CA PRO A 107 6.22 8.65 12.25
C PRO A 107 7.31 9.23 11.36
N ALA A 108 8.58 8.86 11.60
CA ALA A 108 9.71 9.31 10.81
C ALA A 108 9.65 8.85 9.33
N ASP A 109 9.19 7.62 9.05
CA ASP A 109 9.02 7.14 7.68
C ASP A 109 7.89 7.91 6.97
N LEU A 110 6.79 8.18 7.69
CA LEU A 110 5.67 8.96 7.15
C LEU A 110 6.10 10.40 6.84
N ASP A 111 6.85 11.04 7.75
CA ASP A 111 7.38 12.38 7.57
C ASP A 111 8.34 12.43 6.38
N LEU A 112 9.20 11.41 6.22
CA LEU A 112 10.10 11.29 5.09
C LEU A 112 9.35 11.20 3.75
N ILE A 113 8.29 10.37 3.67
CA ILE A 113 7.45 10.26 2.47
C ILE A 113 6.82 11.63 2.15
N CYS A 114 6.23 12.30 3.14
CA CYS A 114 5.62 13.61 2.92
C CYS A 114 6.63 14.70 2.50
N ALA A 115 7.87 14.62 3.00
CA ALA A 115 8.92 15.59 2.72
C ALA A 115 9.70 15.32 1.42
N THR A 116 9.60 14.10 0.87
CA THR A 116 10.34 13.69 -0.34
C THR A 116 9.44 13.81 -1.57
N PRO A 117 9.70 14.78 -2.46
CA PRO A 117 9.00 14.86 -3.74
C PRO A 117 9.20 13.58 -4.54
N ASN A 118 8.20 13.24 -5.37
CA ASN A 118 8.25 12.07 -6.22
C ASN A 118 8.51 10.75 -5.45
N SER A 119 7.95 10.67 -4.24
CA SER A 119 7.88 9.43 -3.48
C SER A 119 6.45 8.93 -3.36
N ALA A 120 6.29 7.67 -3.00
CA ALA A 120 4.99 7.02 -2.82
C ALA A 120 4.99 6.02 -1.66
N LEU A 121 3.84 5.91 -1.00
CA LEU A 121 3.49 4.81 -0.12
C LEU A 121 2.70 3.78 -0.92
N VAL A 122 3.17 2.54 -0.93
CA VAL A 122 2.47 1.42 -1.57
C VAL A 122 2.05 0.42 -0.52
N CYS A 123 0.77 0.04 -0.56
CA CYS A 123 0.19 -0.90 0.37
C CYS A 123 -0.16 -2.20 -0.35
N VAL A 124 0.21 -3.35 0.25
CA VAL A 124 -0.10 -4.68 -0.28
C VAL A 124 -0.92 -5.46 0.74
N LEU A 125 -2.15 -5.80 0.38
CA LEU A 125 -3.06 -6.58 1.20
C LEU A 125 -3.17 -8.01 0.65
N PHE A 126 -2.66 -8.97 1.42
CA PHE A 126 -2.79 -10.40 1.13
C PHE A 126 -4.07 -10.95 1.73
N ILE A 127 -4.85 -11.66 0.92
CA ILE A 127 -6.13 -12.23 1.30
C ILE A 127 -6.09 -13.74 1.02
N ASP A 128 -6.33 -14.53 2.07
CA ASP A 128 -6.57 -15.95 1.93
C ASP A 128 -8.00 -16.17 1.45
N THR A 129 -8.16 -16.42 0.15
CA THR A 129 -9.44 -16.87 -0.41
C THR A 129 -9.56 -18.38 -0.18
N ARG A 130 -10.64 -18.81 0.49
CA ARG A 130 -10.88 -20.23 0.79
C ARG A 130 -11.38 -20.94 -0.47
N GLY A 131 -10.48 -21.51 -1.26
CA GLY A 131 -10.77 -22.58 -2.22
C GLY A 131 -10.21 -23.91 -1.72
N GLU A 132 -11.03 -24.96 -1.65
CA GLU A 132 -10.67 -26.26 -1.04
C GLU A 132 -9.55 -27.04 -1.76
N LEU A 133 -9.15 -26.65 -2.97
CA LEU A 133 -8.13 -27.38 -3.75
C LEU A 133 -6.84 -26.59 -4.02
N MET A 134 -6.85 -25.27 -3.85
CA MET A 134 -5.70 -24.40 -4.04
C MET A 134 -5.87 -23.23 -3.08
N ARG A 135 -4.96 -23.06 -2.11
CA ARG A 135 -4.89 -21.80 -1.35
C ARG A 135 -4.45 -20.69 -2.31
N SER A 136 -5.37 -20.11 -3.07
CA SER A 136 -5.12 -18.90 -3.84
C SER A 136 -4.96 -17.75 -2.85
N ARG A 137 -3.71 -17.32 -2.68
CA ARG A 137 -3.42 -16.05 -2.03
C ARG A 137 -3.61 -14.95 -3.06
N THR A 138 -4.62 -14.14 -2.87
CA THR A 138 -4.83 -12.96 -3.71
C THR A 138 -4.11 -11.79 -3.06
N ALA A 139 -3.27 -11.10 -3.82
CA ALA A 139 -2.64 -9.86 -3.39
C ALA A 139 -3.36 -8.69 -4.06
N TYR A 140 -3.76 -7.70 -3.27
CA TYR A 140 -4.24 -6.42 -3.78
C TYR A 140 -3.22 -5.35 -3.42
N ALA A 141 -2.79 -4.57 -4.39
CA ALA A 141 -1.88 -3.46 -4.14
C ALA A 141 -2.42 -2.15 -4.70
N TRP A 142 -2.13 -1.06 -3.98
CA TRP A 142 -2.41 0.29 -4.42
C TRP A 142 -1.30 1.22 -3.98
N TRP A 143 -1.12 2.29 -4.74
CA TRP A 143 -0.11 3.30 -4.49
C TRP A 143 -0.74 4.65 -4.13
N MET A 144 -0.03 5.43 -3.35
CA MET A 144 -0.41 6.77 -2.90
C MET A 144 0.83 7.64 -3.01
N SER A 145 0.78 8.75 -3.75
CA SER A 145 1.93 9.66 -3.81
C SER A 145 2.21 10.28 -2.44
N SER A 146 3.38 10.89 -2.30
CA SER A 146 3.70 11.83 -1.22
C SER A 146 2.63 12.89 -0.99
N ALA A 147 2.11 13.54 -2.04
CA ALA A 147 1.08 14.57 -1.90
C ALA A 147 -0.27 14.01 -1.41
N TYR A 148 -0.67 12.83 -1.89
CA TYR A 148 -1.88 12.17 -1.41
C TYR A 148 -1.72 11.64 0.02
N VAL A 149 -0.56 11.07 0.36
CA VAL A 149 -0.21 10.67 1.74
C VAL A 149 -0.27 11.88 2.67
N ASN A 150 0.22 13.04 2.23
CA ASN A 150 0.16 14.29 2.98
C ASN A 150 -1.31 14.72 3.24
N GLN A 151 -2.18 14.65 2.23
CA GLN A 151 -3.62 14.91 2.39
C GLN A 151 -4.27 13.95 3.39
N LEU A 152 -3.95 12.65 3.33
CA LEU A 152 -4.47 11.65 4.25
C LEU A 152 -3.99 11.87 5.69
N ARG A 153 -2.73 12.27 5.87
CA ARG A 153 -2.16 12.66 7.17
C ARG A 153 -2.92 13.84 7.75
N ASP A 154 -3.08 14.92 6.98
CA ASP A 154 -3.73 16.14 7.43
C ASP A 154 -5.24 15.91 7.69
N ALA A 155 -5.86 14.97 6.96
CA ALA A 155 -7.24 14.53 7.20
C ALA A 155 -7.39 13.54 8.38
N GLY A 156 -6.30 13.11 9.02
CA GLY A 156 -6.31 12.27 10.23
C GLY A 156 -6.55 10.77 9.98
N HIS A 157 -6.10 10.25 8.82
CA HIS A 157 -6.22 8.82 8.49
C HIS A 157 -5.16 7.94 9.15
N PHE A 158 -4.00 8.50 9.50
CA PHE A 158 -2.94 7.79 10.21
C PHE A 158 -3.15 7.94 11.73
N ILE A 159 -3.39 6.82 12.42
CA ILE A 159 -3.79 6.81 13.82
C ILE A 159 -2.62 6.37 14.70
N ALA A 160 -2.36 7.09 15.79
CA ALA A 160 -1.33 6.69 16.75
C ALA A 160 -1.70 5.37 17.43
N MET A 161 -0.80 4.39 17.37
CA MET A 161 -0.94 3.13 18.07
C MET A 161 -0.54 3.32 19.55
N PRO A 162 -1.45 3.13 20.52
CA PRO A 162 -1.09 3.25 21.92
C PRO A 162 0.03 2.27 22.28
N ARG A 163 1.09 2.77 22.94
CA ARG A 163 2.26 1.99 23.41
C ARG A 163 3.19 1.47 22.30
N LYS A 164 3.02 1.90 21.05
CA LYS A 164 3.99 1.67 19.96
C LYS A 164 4.40 3.01 19.38
N ASP A 165 5.67 3.15 19.01
CA ASP A 165 6.16 4.31 18.27
C ASP A 165 5.82 4.16 16.78
N ALA A 166 4.52 4.09 16.49
CA ALA A 166 3.98 3.80 15.18
C ALA A 166 2.59 4.42 14.99
N LEU A 167 2.29 4.77 13.75
CA LEU A 167 0.98 5.12 13.25
C LEU A 167 0.42 3.92 12.48
N GLU A 168 -0.90 3.81 12.37
CA GLU A 168 -1.56 2.79 11.57
C GLU A 168 -2.54 3.40 10.56
N LEU A 169 -2.51 2.89 9.34
CA LEU A 169 -3.49 3.18 8.29
C LEU A 169 -4.45 1.99 8.16
N TRP A 170 -5.74 2.19 8.45
CA TRP A 170 -6.76 1.15 8.39
C TRP A 170 -7.41 1.04 7.01
N VAL A 171 -7.60 -0.20 6.58
CA VAL A 171 -8.25 -0.50 5.30
C VAL A 171 -9.29 -1.60 5.45
N ARG A 172 -10.27 -1.55 4.56
CA ARG A 172 -11.28 -2.59 4.38
C ARG A 172 -11.34 -2.99 2.91
N TYR A 173 -11.33 -4.29 2.66
CA TYR A 173 -11.63 -4.88 1.36
C TYR A 173 -13.00 -5.57 1.42
N VAL A 174 -13.81 -5.40 0.38
CA VAL A 174 -15.09 -6.09 0.21
C VAL A 174 -15.04 -6.89 -1.08
N GLU A 175 -15.40 -8.17 -1.04
CA GLU A 175 -15.39 -9.00 -2.26
C GLU A 175 -16.32 -8.41 -3.33
N PRO A 176 -15.92 -8.32 -4.61
CA PRO A 176 -16.80 -7.92 -5.70
C PRO A 176 -18.09 -8.75 -5.76
N ALA A 177 -19.18 -8.17 -6.27
CA ALA A 177 -20.40 -8.94 -6.50
C ALA A 177 -20.17 -9.96 -7.64
N PRO A 178 -20.78 -11.16 -7.59
CA PRO A 178 -20.58 -12.20 -8.62
C PRO A 178 -20.91 -11.76 -10.06
N ASP A 179 -21.79 -10.78 -10.20
CA ASP A 179 -22.25 -10.17 -11.45
C ASP A 179 -21.61 -8.81 -11.75
N SER A 180 -20.68 -8.36 -10.90
CA SER A 180 -19.89 -7.18 -11.21
C SER A 180 -19.05 -7.46 -12.46
N GLY A 181 -19.17 -6.59 -13.48
CA GLY A 181 -18.32 -6.69 -14.66
C GLY A 181 -16.84 -6.69 -14.27
N TYR A 182 -15.97 -7.19 -15.15
CA TYR A 182 -14.51 -7.23 -15.00
C TYR A 182 -13.88 -5.82 -15.00
N LYS A 183 -14.41 -4.89 -14.20
CA LYS A 183 -13.78 -3.61 -13.89
C LYS A 183 -12.76 -3.86 -12.79
N GLN A 184 -11.53 -3.46 -13.06
CA GLN A 184 -10.32 -3.80 -12.31
C GLN A 184 -10.27 -3.05 -10.96
N ASN A 185 -11.20 -3.42 -10.07
CA ASN A 185 -11.38 -3.23 -8.62
C ASN A 185 -11.13 -1.85 -7.96
N THR A 186 -12.22 -1.23 -7.48
CA THR A 186 -12.26 -0.22 -6.39
C THR A 186 -13.15 -0.67 -5.23
N TYR A 187 -12.73 -1.73 -4.54
CA TYR A 187 -13.42 -2.26 -3.36
C TYR A 187 -12.61 -2.12 -2.07
N ILE A 188 -11.52 -1.35 -2.12
CA ILE A 188 -10.74 -0.99 -0.96
C ILE A 188 -11.17 0.37 -0.48
N SER A 189 -11.55 0.45 0.79
CA SER A 189 -11.83 1.70 1.48
C SER A 189 -10.72 2.01 2.48
N LEU A 190 -10.23 3.26 2.46
CA LEU A 190 -9.43 3.79 3.57
C LEU A 190 -10.38 4.25 4.67
N LEU A 191 -10.11 3.82 5.90
CA LEU A 191 -10.97 4.10 7.04
C LEU A 191 -10.40 5.28 7.84
N LYS A 192 -11.19 6.33 8.02
CA LYS A 192 -10.92 7.39 9.00
C LYS A 192 -11.53 7.00 10.34
N GLN A 193 -10.73 6.78 11.37
CA GLN A 193 -11.27 6.46 12.70
C GLN A 193 -11.91 7.70 13.34
N CYS A 194 -13.09 7.52 13.93
CA CYS A 194 -13.68 8.52 14.80
C CYS A 194 -12.83 8.65 16.08
N GLN A 195 -12.26 9.84 16.30
CA GLN A 195 -11.35 10.14 17.42
C GLN A 195 -12.05 10.32 18.78
N ILE A 196 -13.29 9.84 18.94
CA ILE A 196 -14.00 9.90 20.22
C ILE A 196 -13.33 8.96 21.24
N LYS A 197 -13.02 9.48 22.43
CA LYS A 197 -12.41 8.75 23.56
C LYS A 197 -13.19 7.46 23.84
N GLY A 198 -12.50 6.31 23.83
CA GLY A 198 -13.09 4.98 24.04
C GLY A 198 -13.56 4.27 22.76
N SER A 199 -13.34 4.85 21.58
CA SER A 199 -13.61 4.16 20.31
C SER A 199 -12.50 3.16 20.01
N GLU A 200 -12.86 1.88 19.83
CA GLU A 200 -11.92 0.88 19.31
C GLU A 200 -11.53 1.23 17.86
N PRO A 201 -10.25 1.02 17.46
CA PRO A 201 -9.83 1.07 16.06
C PRO A 201 -10.77 0.26 15.15
N GLY A 202 -11.21 0.86 14.05
CA GLY A 202 -12.17 0.26 13.11
C GLY A 202 -13.66 0.29 13.49
N LYS A 203 -14.06 0.42 14.78
CA LYS A 203 -15.48 0.29 15.19
C LYS A 203 -16.38 1.51 14.96
N LYS A 204 -15.82 2.66 14.54
CA LYS A 204 -16.57 3.89 14.23
C LYS A 204 -15.93 4.68 13.10
N SER A 205 -15.40 3.99 12.09
CA SER A 205 -14.70 4.65 11.00
C SER A 205 -15.61 5.00 9.84
N THR A 206 -15.52 6.22 9.32
CA THR A 206 -16.06 6.57 8.00
C THR A 206 -15.02 6.20 6.95
N GLY A 207 -15.39 5.36 5.99
CA GLY A 207 -14.52 4.95 4.91
C GLY A 207 -14.82 5.69 3.61
N PHE A 208 -13.82 5.81 2.74
CA PHE A 208 -14.03 6.22 1.35
C PHE A 208 -13.27 5.28 0.41
N LEU A 209 -13.79 5.08 -0.81
CA LEU A 209 -13.18 4.21 -1.81
C LEU A 209 -11.99 4.90 -2.46
N LEU A 210 -10.91 4.15 -2.65
CA LEU A 210 -9.80 4.58 -3.49
C LEU A 210 -10.23 4.64 -4.95
N SER A 211 -9.64 5.55 -5.73
CA SER A 211 -9.89 5.64 -7.17
C SER A 211 -9.14 4.54 -7.94
N GLU A 212 -9.65 4.16 -9.12
CA GLU A 212 -9.10 3.05 -9.93
C GLU A 212 -7.64 3.29 -10.32
N GLU A 213 -7.24 4.55 -10.53
CA GLU A 213 -5.88 4.93 -10.92
C GLU A 213 -4.83 4.56 -9.86
N ARG A 214 -5.23 4.46 -8.59
CA ARG A 214 -4.35 4.05 -7.49
C ARG A 214 -3.96 2.58 -7.55
N PHE A 215 -4.64 1.78 -8.36
CA PHE A 215 -4.34 0.36 -8.61
C PHE A 215 -3.55 0.16 -9.90
N ASP A 216 -3.46 1.18 -10.74
CA ASP A 216 -2.68 1.16 -11.98
C ASP A 216 -1.23 1.58 -11.71
N PHE A 217 -0.33 0.61 -11.61
CA PHE A 217 1.09 0.89 -11.42
C PHE A 217 1.73 1.53 -12.66
N GLY A 218 1.13 1.44 -13.85
CA GLY A 218 1.56 2.22 -15.01
C GLY A 218 1.43 3.74 -14.81
N LYS A 219 0.59 4.17 -13.86
CA LYS A 219 0.42 5.56 -13.45
C LYS A 219 1.19 5.92 -12.18
N LEU A 220 1.99 5.01 -11.62
CA LEU A 220 2.79 5.30 -10.42
C LEU A 220 3.59 6.60 -10.60
N GLY A 221 3.36 7.56 -9.70
CA GLY A 221 4.00 8.87 -9.70
C GLY A 221 3.24 9.97 -10.46
N VAL A 222 2.21 9.64 -11.24
CA VAL A 222 1.40 10.62 -11.98
C VAL A 222 0.40 11.29 -11.05
N GLU A 223 0.58 12.57 -10.75
CA GLU A 223 -0.38 13.41 -10.01
C GLU A 223 -0.43 14.85 -10.49
#